data_AF-A0A7L2RT86-F1
#
_entry.id   AF-A0A7L2RT86-F1
#
_cell.length_a   1.000
_cell.length_b   1.000
_cell.length_c   1.000
_cell.angle_alpha   90.00
_cell.angle_beta   90.00
_cell.angle_gamma   90.00
#
_symmetry.space_group_name_H-M   'P 1'
#
loop_
_entity.id
_entity.type
_entity.pdbx_description
1 polymer ?
#
loop_
_entity_poly.entity_id
_entity_poly.type
_entity_poly.pdbx_seq_one_letter_code
_entity_poly.pdbx_strand_id
1 'polypeptide(L)'
;CTKKQNRHFIVPVSHFKLLKGATNLTTYTFNTHCAQHMFCKTCGVQSFYTPCSNPDGCGIAPHCLDDGTVQTIIIEDINGKEWEKAVKEHKTLRDMSQP
;
A
#
# COMPACT_ATOMS: atom_id res chain seq x y z
N CYS A 1 6.05 -6.37 4.80
CA CYS A 1 5.99 -6.52 6.27
C CYS A 1 5.26 -7.81 6.63
N THR A 2 5.96 -8.80 7.18
CA THR A 2 5.42 -10.13 7.47
C THR A 2 4.32 -10.12 8.53
N LYS A 3 4.54 -9.43 9.66
CA LYS A 3 3.57 -9.36 10.77
C LYS A 3 2.22 -8.76 10.37
N LYS A 4 2.25 -7.79 9.46
CA LYS A 4 1.05 -7.12 8.93
C LYS A 4 0.43 -7.84 7.74
N GLN A 5 1.12 -8.84 7.19
CA GLN A 5 0.75 -9.48 5.92
C GLN A 5 0.51 -8.43 4.82
N ASN A 6 1.44 -7.47 4.68
CA ASN A 6 1.28 -6.29 3.84
C ASN A 6 1.27 -6.63 2.34
N ARG A 7 0.12 -7.07 1.83
CA ARG A 7 -0.17 -7.29 0.41
C ARG A 7 -0.84 -6.04 -0.15
N HIS A 8 -0.20 -5.41 -1.12
CA HIS A 8 -0.68 -4.16 -1.69
C HIS A 8 -0.14 -3.98 -3.11
N PHE A 9 -0.82 -3.14 -3.88
CA PHE A 9 -0.31 -2.57 -5.12
C PHE A 9 -0.28 -1.05 -4.99
N ILE A 10 0.58 -0.39 -5.77
CA ILE A 10 0.70 1.08 -5.74
C ILE A 10 -0.20 1.68 -6.82
N VAL A 11 -0.87 2.78 -6.48
CA VAL A 11 -1.48 3.70 -7.44
C VAL A 11 -0.86 5.09 -7.27
N PRO A 12 -0.73 5.91 -8.33
CA PRO A 12 -0.36 7.31 -8.19
C PRO A 12 -1.34 8.06 -7.28
N VAL A 13 -0.84 8.99 -6.46
CA VAL A 13 -1.72 9.77 -5.57
C VAL A 13 -2.78 10.57 -6.33
N SER A 14 -2.50 10.97 -7.58
CA SER A 14 -3.46 11.62 -8.48
C SER A 14 -4.68 10.75 -8.80
N HIS A 15 -4.55 9.43 -8.70
CA HIS A 15 -5.62 8.46 -8.95
C HIS A 15 -6.30 7.99 -7.65
N PHE A 16 -5.89 8.53 -6.49
CA PHE A 16 -6.47 8.20 -5.20
C PHE A 16 -7.31 9.36 -4.65
N LYS A 17 -8.54 9.08 -4.24
CA LYS A 17 -9.41 10.03 -3.56
C LYS A 17 -10.09 9.40 -2.36
N LEU A 18 -9.82 9.93 -1.17
CA LEU A 18 -10.55 9.54 0.04
C LEU A 18 -11.96 10.14 0.02
N LEU A 19 -12.97 9.30 -0.16
CA LEU A 19 -14.37 9.77 -0.23
C LEU A 19 -14.98 10.04 1.14
N LYS A 20 -14.67 9.20 2.15
CA LYS A 20 -15.28 9.23 3.49
C LYS A 20 -14.31 8.68 4.55
N GLY A 21 -14.63 8.91 5.82
CA GLY A 21 -13.94 8.27 6.94
C GLY A 21 -12.65 8.94 7.41
N ALA A 22 -12.27 10.09 6.83
CA ALA A 22 -11.04 10.82 7.19
C ALA A 22 -10.91 11.08 8.70
N THR A 23 -12.01 11.44 9.38
CA THR A 23 -12.02 11.71 10.83
C THR A 23 -11.89 10.46 11.70
N ASN A 24 -12.09 9.27 11.10
CA ASN A 24 -11.99 7.98 11.78
C ASN A 24 -10.68 7.23 11.44
N LEU A 25 -9.82 7.82 10.60
CA LEU A 25 -8.49 7.31 10.38
C LEU A 25 -7.55 7.74 11.50
N THR A 26 -6.61 6.88 11.82
CA THR A 26 -5.44 7.20 12.63
C THR A 26 -4.18 6.78 11.87
N THR A 27 -3.07 7.46 12.14
CA THR A 27 -1.81 7.24 11.43
C THR A 27 -0.75 6.75 12.40
N TYR A 28 -0.15 5.62 12.07
CA TYR A 28 1.05 5.12 12.72
C TYR A 28 2.26 5.39 11.82
N THR A 29 3.32 5.95 12.39
CA THR A 29 4.62 6.15 11.74
C THR A 29 5.73 5.65 12.65
N PHE A 30 6.85 5.23 12.07
CA PHE A 30 8.04 4.78 12.80
C PHE A 30 9.31 5.02 11.97
N ASN A 31 10.48 4.82 12.58
CA ASN A 31 11.79 5.01 11.94
C ASN A 31 11.96 6.42 11.36
N THR A 32 11.98 6.59 10.04
CA THR A 32 12.12 7.89 9.37
C THR A 32 10.82 8.69 9.31
N HIS A 33 9.70 8.10 9.73
CA HIS A 33 8.36 8.68 9.65
C HIS A 33 7.86 8.99 8.22
N CYS A 34 8.59 8.57 7.18
CA CYS A 34 8.18 8.75 5.78
C CYS A 34 6.98 7.87 5.41
N ALA A 35 6.93 6.64 5.90
CA ALA A 35 5.78 5.78 5.68
C ALA A 35 4.63 6.19 6.61
N GLN A 36 3.45 6.45 6.04
CA GLN A 36 2.25 6.81 6.78
C GLN A 36 1.28 5.63 6.77
N HIS A 37 1.26 4.85 7.86
CA HIS A 37 0.37 3.71 8.00
C HIS A 37 -0.99 4.17 8.54
N MET A 38 -1.90 4.51 7.63
CA MET A 38 -3.25 4.94 7.96
C MET A 38 -4.17 3.72 8.15
N PHE A 39 -5.00 3.71 9.19
CA PHE A 39 -6.00 2.65 9.41
C PHE A 39 -7.20 3.18 10.19
N CYS A 40 -8.33 2.48 10.11
CA CYS A 40 -9.53 2.84 10.84
C CYS A 40 -9.33 2.62 12.35
N LYS A 41 -9.49 3.66 13.16
CA LYS A 41 -9.32 3.56 14.62
C LYS A 41 -10.39 2.70 15.31
N THR A 42 -11.51 2.44 14.63
CA THR A 42 -12.62 1.62 15.17
C THR A 42 -12.46 0.13 14.86
N CYS A 43 -12.18 -0.24 13.60
CA CYS A 43 -12.11 -1.64 13.19
C CYS A 43 -10.69 -2.16 12.92
N GLY A 44 -9.68 -1.29 12.95
CA GLY A 44 -8.28 -1.66 12.72
C GLY A 44 -7.89 -1.93 11.25
N VAL A 45 -8.86 -1.93 10.33
CA VAL A 45 -8.62 -2.20 8.91
C VAL A 45 -7.76 -1.10 8.29
N GLN A 46 -6.71 -1.50 7.58
CA GLN A 46 -5.94 -0.64 6.70
C GLN A 46 -6.30 -0.96 5.24
N SER A 47 -7.12 -0.12 4.63
CA SER A 47 -7.42 -0.22 3.19
C SER A 47 -6.33 0.40 2.31
N PHE A 48 -5.59 1.38 2.83
CA PHE A 48 -4.51 2.03 2.10
C PHE A 48 -3.43 2.62 3.02
N TYR A 49 -2.25 2.93 2.47
CA TYR A 49 -1.19 3.64 3.18
C TYR A 49 -0.23 4.37 2.23
N THR A 50 0.59 5.28 2.76
CA THR A 50 1.67 5.91 1.99
C THR A 50 2.99 5.18 2.30
N PRO A 51 3.59 4.46 1.34
CA PRO A 51 4.86 3.77 1.54
C PRO A 51 6.05 4.73 1.47
N CYS A 52 7.11 4.44 2.23
CA CYS A 52 8.35 5.23 2.19
C CYS A 52 9.07 5.14 0.83
N SER A 53 8.95 4.02 0.11
CA SER A 53 9.59 3.81 -1.19
C SER A 53 8.91 4.56 -2.34
N ASN A 54 7.64 4.93 -2.16
CA ASN A 54 6.82 5.60 -3.17
C ASN A 54 5.96 6.66 -2.47
N PRO A 55 6.57 7.78 -2.02
CA PRO A 55 5.88 8.80 -1.24
C PRO A 55 4.75 9.49 -2.02
N ASP A 56 4.86 9.55 -3.34
CA ASP A 56 3.83 10.09 -4.25
C ASP A 56 2.79 9.03 -4.69
N GLY A 57 2.84 7.84 -4.09
CA GLY A 57 1.95 6.73 -4.36
C GLY A 57 1.12 6.34 -3.13
N CYS A 58 0.01 5.66 -3.39
CA CYS A 58 -0.83 5.06 -2.37
C CYS A 58 -0.81 3.54 -2.52
N GLY A 59 -0.42 2.83 -1.46
CA GLY A 59 -0.48 1.36 -1.42
C GLY A 59 -1.86 0.90 -1.03
N ILE A 60 -2.60 0.28 -1.95
CA ILE A 60 -3.97 -0.21 -1.76
C ILE A 60 -3.95 -1.69 -1.40
N ALA A 61 -4.68 -2.03 -0.34
CA ALA A 61 -4.88 -3.42 0.07
C ALA A 61 -5.94 -4.08 -0.83
N PRO A 62 -5.61 -5.10 -1.65
CA PRO A 62 -6.54 -5.67 -2.62
C PRO A 62 -7.72 -6.39 -1.96
N HIS A 63 -7.56 -6.88 -0.73
CA HIS A 63 -8.63 -7.53 0.03
C HIS A 63 -9.65 -6.52 0.61
N CYS A 64 -9.44 -5.22 0.43
CA CYS A 64 -10.39 -4.16 0.80
C CYS A 64 -11.14 -3.57 -0.41
N LEU A 65 -10.97 -4.15 -1.60
CA LEU A 65 -11.72 -3.74 -2.79
C LEU A 65 -13.08 -4.43 -2.80
N ASP A 66 -14.09 -3.73 -3.28
CA ASP A 66 -15.43 -4.28 -3.47
C ASP A 66 -15.40 -5.39 -4.54
N ASP A 67 -16.23 -6.40 -4.35
CA ASP A 67 -16.34 -7.53 -5.29
C ASP A 67 -16.62 -7.04 -6.72
N GLY A 68 -15.89 -7.59 -7.68
CA GLY A 68 -15.99 -7.22 -9.10
C GLY A 68 -15.15 -6.01 -9.51
N THR A 69 -14.49 -5.31 -8.58
CA THR A 69 -13.58 -4.20 -8.90
C THR A 69 -12.35 -4.66 -9.69
N VAL A 70 -11.82 -5.83 -9.34
CA VAL A 70 -10.64 -6.43 -9.97
C VAL A 70 -10.98 -7.82 -10.50
N GLN A 71 -10.55 -8.12 -11.72
CA GLN A 71 -10.82 -9.41 -12.36
C GLN A 71 -9.75 -10.47 -12.04
N THR A 72 -8.51 -10.04 -11.79
CA THR A 72 -7.39 -10.94 -11.53
C THR A 72 -6.39 -10.25 -10.61
N ILE A 73 -5.82 -11.00 -9.67
CA ILE A 73 -4.76 -10.55 -8.77
C ILE A 73 -3.57 -11.47 -8.98
N ILE A 74 -2.44 -10.89 -9.38
CA ILE A 74 -1.16 -11.59 -9.50
C ILE A 74 -0.34 -11.21 -8.26
N ILE A 75 0.12 -12.21 -7.51
CA ILE A 75 0.89 -12.00 -6.28
C ILE A 75 2.33 -12.44 -6.52
N GLU A 76 3.25 -11.52 -6.27
CA GLU A 76 4.69 -11.78 -6.26
C GLU A 76 5.20 -11.64 -4.83
N ASP A 77 5.66 -12.74 -4.25
CA ASP A 77 6.16 -12.73 -2.87
C ASP A 77 7.58 -12.18 -2.80
N ILE A 78 7.76 -11.13 -2.01
CA ILE A 78 9.06 -10.59 -1.66
C ILE A 78 9.39 -10.90 -0.19
N ASN A 79 10.60 -11.41 0.05
CA ASN A 79 11.02 -11.80 1.41
C ASN A 79 11.21 -10.59 2.36
N GLY A 80 11.27 -9.37 1.82
CA GLY A 80 11.43 -8.12 2.56
C GLY A 80 12.80 -7.93 3.23
N LYS A 81 13.72 -8.89 3.10
CA LYS A 81 15.11 -8.80 3.58
C LYS A 81 16.04 -8.29 2.48
N GLU A 82 15.79 -8.69 1.23
CA GLU A 82 16.59 -8.34 0.05
C GLU A 82 15.86 -7.33 -0.83
N TRP A 83 15.41 -6.22 -0.24
CA TRP A 83 14.59 -5.21 -0.93
C TRP A 83 15.24 -4.65 -2.19
N GLU A 84 16.53 -4.33 -2.14
CA GLU A 84 17.26 -3.74 -3.27
C GLU A 84 17.35 -4.70 -4.47
N LYS A 85 17.47 -6.00 -4.20
CA LYS A 85 17.45 -7.05 -5.21
C LYS A 85 16.03 -7.22 -5.78
N ALA A 86 15.03 -7.28 -4.91
CA ALA A 86 13.64 -7.40 -5.30
C ALA A 86 13.18 -6.24 -6.21
N VAL A 87 13.56 -4.99 -5.91
CA VAL A 87 13.23 -3.82 -6.75
C VAL A 87 13.88 -3.89 -8.14
N LYS A 88 15.03 -4.56 -8.29
CA LYS A 88 15.69 -4.73 -9.59
C LYS A 88 15.08 -5.88 -10.40
N GLU A 89 14.71 -6.97 -9.75
CA GLU A 89 14.22 -8.20 -10.39
C GLU A 89 12.72 -8.10 -10.73
N HIS A 90 11.94 -7.40 -9.91
CA HIS A 90 10.49 -7.25 -10.09
C HIS A 90 10.17 -5.87 -10.69
N LYS A 91 10.19 -5.77 -12.03
CA LYS A 91 9.86 -4.53 -12.78
C LYS A 91 8.50 -3.93 -12.39
N THR A 92 7.54 -4.78 -12.10
CA THR A 92 6.17 -4.45 -11.67
C THR A 92 6.12 -3.60 -10.38
N LEU A 93 7.10 -3.73 -9.48
CA LEU A 93 7.17 -2.94 -8.23
C LEU A 93 7.40 -1.44 -8.50
N ARG A 94 8.08 -1.10 -9.60
CA ARG A 94 8.46 0.27 -9.94
C ARG A 94 7.53 0.91 -10.97
N ASP A 95 7.05 0.11 -11.91
CA ASP A 95 6.28 0.59 -13.06
C ASP A 95 4.85 1.01 -12.68
N MET A 96 4.22 0.36 -11.69
CA MET A 96 2.84 0.70 -11.25
C MET A 96 2.74 2.00 -10.42
N SER A 97 3.88 2.60 -10.11
CA SER A 97 3.95 3.88 -9.37
C SER A 97 4.19 5.08 -10.28
N GLN A 98 4.35 4.87 -11.58
CA GLN A 98 4.53 5.96 -12.53
C GLN A 98 3.17 6.60 -12.87
N PRO A 99 3.11 7.94 -13.01
CA PRO A 99 1.89 8.67 -13.33
C PRO A 99 1.29 8.29 -14.69
#